data_AF-A0A6I5RX22-F1
#
_entry.id   AF-A0A6I5RX22-F1
#
_cell.length_a   1.000
_cell.length_b   1.000
_cell.length_c   1.000
_cell.angle_alpha   90.00
_cell.angle_beta   90.00
_cell.angle_gamma   90.00
#
_symmetry.space_group_name_H-M   'P 1'
#
loop_
_entity.id
_entity.type
_entity.pdbx_description
1 polymer ?
#
loop_
_entity_poly.entity_id
_entity_poly.type
_entity_poly.pdbx_seq_one_letter_code
_entity_poly.pdbx_strand_id
1 'polypeptide(L)'
;MKVLEGSSGVKSLLNHLATPRKLPPQLAWKYASEPELLGWRIKARNYNTTIANALLVLMLAIVLGLALYQYHTSVFEPGFSKVLIYVLFFFFISTPAVCMTHQRMNFAYRFTASGAEFCEWK
;
A
#
# COMPACT_ATOMS: atom_id res chain seq x y z
N MET A 1 -41.39 -3.77 18.52
CA MET A 1 -40.38 -2.74 18.16
C MET A 1 -39.14 -3.45 17.62
N LYS A 2 -38.37 -2.86 16.69
CA LYS A 2 -37.34 -3.59 15.91
C LYS A 2 -36.02 -3.79 16.69
N VAL A 3 -35.64 -5.04 17.01
CA VAL A 3 -34.32 -5.37 17.62
C VAL A 3 -33.79 -6.75 17.17
N LEU A 4 -33.68 -7.04 15.86
CA LEU A 4 -33.02 -8.28 15.37
C LEU A 4 -32.16 -8.15 14.10
N GLU A 5 -32.44 -7.17 13.22
CA GLU A 5 -31.82 -7.09 11.88
C GLU A 5 -30.28 -6.92 11.92
N GLY A 6 -29.73 -6.25 12.94
CA GLY A 6 -28.30 -5.97 13.05
C GLY A 6 -27.37 -7.18 13.24
N SER A 7 -27.86 -8.30 13.78
CA SER A 7 -27.01 -9.49 14.03
C SER A 7 -26.56 -10.17 12.72
N SER A 8 -27.40 -10.13 11.68
CA SER A 8 -27.12 -10.78 10.39
C SER A 8 -25.96 -10.10 9.65
N GLY A 9 -25.98 -8.76 9.56
CA GLY A 9 -24.94 -7.98 8.89
C GLY A 9 -23.56 -8.16 9.52
N VAL A 10 -23.46 -8.13 10.86
CA VAL A 10 -22.19 -8.34 11.56
C VAL A 10 -21.64 -9.75 11.35
N LYS A 11 -22.49 -10.79 11.39
CA LYS A 11 -22.09 -12.17 11.09
C LYS A 11 -21.62 -12.34 9.64
N SER A 12 -22.29 -11.69 8.67
CA SER A 12 -21.88 -11.69 7.26
C SER A 12 -20.48 -11.06 7.07
N LEU A 13 -20.24 -9.90 7.68
CA LEU A 13 -18.94 -9.23 7.63
C LEU A 13 -17.84 -10.05 8.31
N LEU A 14 -18.13 -10.67 9.46
CA LEU A 14 -17.19 -11.57 10.16
C LEU A 14 -16.85 -12.81 9.31
N ASN A 15 -17.83 -13.42 8.64
CA ASN A 15 -17.58 -14.54 7.72
C ASN A 15 -16.69 -14.13 6.53
N HIS A 16 -16.91 -12.93 5.97
CA HIS A 16 -16.04 -12.37 4.93
C HIS A 16 -14.62 -12.06 5.41
N LEU A 17 -14.45 -11.65 6.67
CA LEU A 17 -13.14 -11.43 7.31
C LEU A 17 -12.42 -12.76 7.64
N ALA A 18 -13.16 -13.77 8.08
CA ALA A 18 -12.63 -15.07 8.50
C ALA A 18 -12.35 -16.04 7.34
N THR A 19 -12.90 -15.81 6.14
CA THR A 19 -12.62 -16.64 4.97
C THR A 19 -11.14 -16.55 4.61
N PRO A 20 -10.33 -17.64 4.69
CA PRO A 20 -8.87 -17.57 4.83
C PRO A 20 -8.10 -17.30 3.53
N ARG A 21 -8.69 -16.55 2.60
CA ARG A 21 -8.28 -16.37 1.19
C ARG A 21 -8.15 -17.71 0.45
N LYS A 22 -7.95 -17.63 -0.87
CA LYS A 22 -7.46 -18.73 -1.68
C LYS A 22 -6.09 -18.34 -2.21
N LEU A 23 -5.17 -19.30 -2.22
CA LEU A 23 -3.87 -19.15 -2.86
C LEU A 23 -4.09 -19.11 -4.38
N PRO A 24 -3.39 -18.28 -5.17
CA PRO A 24 -3.51 -18.30 -6.63
C PRO A 24 -3.16 -19.69 -7.19
N PRO A 25 -3.82 -20.18 -8.25
CA PRO A 25 -3.54 -21.51 -8.80
C PRO A 25 -2.12 -21.64 -9.38
N GLN A 26 -1.45 -20.52 -9.66
CA GLN A 26 -0.05 -20.46 -10.08
C GLN A 26 0.97 -20.55 -8.92
N LEU A 27 0.52 -20.54 -7.65
CA LEU A 27 1.33 -20.86 -6.48
C LEU A 27 0.90 -22.22 -5.94
N ALA A 28 1.65 -23.26 -6.31
CA ALA A 28 1.53 -24.58 -5.71
C ALA A 28 2.48 -24.71 -4.51
N TRP A 29 2.01 -25.32 -3.42
CA TRP A 29 2.88 -25.75 -2.32
C TRP A 29 3.81 -26.86 -2.80
N LYS A 30 5.07 -26.82 -2.36
CA LYS A 30 6.06 -27.87 -2.65
C LYS A 30 5.67 -29.18 -1.96
N TYR A 31 5.09 -29.08 -0.76
CA TYR A 31 4.60 -30.19 0.05
C TYR A 31 3.06 -30.24 0.04
N ALA A 32 2.44 -30.02 -1.14
CA ALA A 32 0.99 -30.07 -1.32
C ALA A 32 0.35 -31.43 -0.98
N SER A 33 1.14 -32.51 -1.02
CA SER A 33 0.74 -33.87 -0.64
C SER A 33 0.75 -34.12 0.88
N GLU A 34 1.37 -33.26 1.67
CA GLU A 34 1.42 -33.39 3.13
C GLU A 34 0.27 -32.64 3.80
N PRO A 35 -0.21 -33.11 4.97
CA PRO A 35 -1.21 -32.39 5.75
C PRO A 35 -0.65 -31.05 6.26
N GLU A 36 -1.52 -30.04 6.32
CA GLU A 36 -1.22 -28.73 6.91
C GLU A 36 -1.35 -28.83 8.43
N LEU A 37 -0.23 -28.69 9.15
CA LEU A 37 -0.19 -28.69 10.61
C LEU A 37 -0.60 -27.32 11.18
N LEU A 38 -0.17 -26.26 10.51
CA LEU A 38 -0.49 -24.87 10.84
C LEU A 38 -0.30 -24.01 9.58
N GLY A 39 -1.17 -23.03 9.35
CA GLY A 39 -1.01 -22.10 8.23
C GLY A 39 -1.77 -20.79 8.44
N TRP A 40 -1.26 -19.70 7.87
CA TRP A 40 -1.85 -18.37 7.97
C TRP A 40 -1.50 -17.49 6.76
N ARG A 41 -2.37 -16.53 6.42
CA ARG A 41 -2.27 -15.75 5.16
C ARG A 41 -2.38 -14.24 5.37
N ILE A 42 -1.24 -13.58 5.61
CA ILE A 42 -1.14 -12.17 5.97
C ILE A 42 -1.24 -11.27 4.73
N LYS A 43 -2.19 -10.32 4.69
CA LYS A 43 -2.14 -9.21 3.71
C LYS A 43 -1.22 -8.09 4.20
N ALA A 44 0.08 -8.35 4.25
CA ALA A 44 1.05 -7.40 4.75
C ALA A 44 1.50 -6.37 3.69
N ARG A 45 2.23 -5.37 4.16
CA ARG A 45 2.84 -4.32 3.35
C ARG A 45 4.23 -4.82 2.90
N ASN A 46 4.36 -5.37 1.68
CA ASN A 46 5.68 -5.62 1.09
C ASN A 46 6.28 -4.29 0.62
N TYR A 47 7.23 -3.77 1.40
CA TYR A 47 8.00 -2.58 1.07
C TYR A 47 9.45 -2.84 1.43
N ASN A 48 10.33 -2.69 0.44
CA ASN A 48 11.58 -2.04 0.72
C ASN A 48 11.27 -0.55 0.98
N THR A 49 10.94 -0.21 2.22
CA THR A 49 10.58 1.15 2.65
C THR A 49 11.71 2.12 2.35
N THR A 50 12.96 1.69 2.48
CA THR A 50 14.16 2.46 2.16
C THR A 50 14.16 2.95 0.71
N ILE A 51 13.98 2.06 -0.27
CA ILE A 51 13.92 2.43 -1.70
C ILE A 51 12.68 3.28 -2.00
N ALA A 52 11.51 2.92 -1.49
CA ALA A 52 10.28 3.68 -1.72
C ALA A 52 10.37 5.12 -1.18
N ASN A 53 10.94 5.29 0.02
CA ASN A 53 11.15 6.61 0.63
C ASN A 53 12.26 7.39 -0.09
N ALA A 54 13.34 6.74 -0.54
CA ALA A 54 14.39 7.39 -1.32
C ALA A 54 13.86 7.94 -2.66
N LEU A 55 13.03 7.17 -3.37
CA LEU A 55 12.37 7.61 -4.59
C LEU A 55 11.37 8.75 -4.32
N LEU A 56 10.63 8.71 -3.22
CA LEU A 56 9.74 9.80 -2.81
C LEU A 56 10.53 11.09 -2.51
N VAL A 57 11.63 11.01 -1.75
CA VAL A 57 12.50 12.16 -1.46
C VAL A 57 13.12 12.73 -2.73
N LEU A 58 13.58 11.88 -3.66
CA LEU A 58 14.11 12.31 -4.96
C LEU A 58 13.05 13.04 -5.79
N MET A 59 11.83 12.50 -5.87
CA MET A 59 10.71 13.15 -6.56
C MET A 59 10.35 14.50 -5.94
N LEU A 60 10.25 14.58 -4.61
CA LEU A 60 9.98 15.84 -3.90
C LEU A 60 11.11 16.87 -4.13
N ALA A 61 12.38 16.45 -4.15
CA ALA A 61 13.51 17.33 -4.43
C ALA A 61 13.48 17.86 -5.87
N ILE A 62 13.11 17.04 -6.86
CA ILE A 62 12.94 17.46 -8.26
C ILE A 62 11.79 18.48 -8.40
N VAL A 63 10.64 18.21 -7.79
CA VAL A 63 9.47 19.13 -7.83
C VAL A 63 9.77 20.44 -7.09
N LEU A 64 10.49 20.39 -5.98
CA LEU A 64 10.97 21.59 -5.26
C LEU A 64 11.95 22.40 -6.11
N GLY A 65 12.93 21.75 -6.74
CA GLY A 65 13.89 22.40 -7.64
C GLY A 65 13.20 23.09 -8.82
N LEU A 66 12.20 22.43 -9.42
CA LEU A 66 11.37 23.02 -10.47
C LEU A 66 10.56 24.22 -9.98
N ALA A 67 9.94 24.14 -8.79
CA ALA A 67 9.18 25.24 -8.21
C ALA A 67 10.08 26.45 -7.88
N LEU A 68 11.29 26.22 -7.37
CA LEU A 68 12.27 27.27 -7.09
C LEU A 68 12.80 27.92 -8.39
N TYR A 69 13.09 27.11 -9.42
CA TYR A 69 13.49 27.61 -10.74
C TYR A 69 12.40 28.47 -11.39
N GLN A 70 11.14 28.02 -11.34
CA GLN A 70 10.01 28.79 -11.84
C GLN A 70 9.77 30.07 -11.03
N TYR A 71 9.88 30.02 -9.69
CA TYR A 71 9.78 31.21 -8.83
C TYR A 71 10.81 32.28 -9.21
N HIS A 72 12.05 31.89 -9.53
CA HIS A 72 13.10 32.81 -9.97
C HIS A 72 12.89 33.33 -11.40
N THR A 73 12.40 32.50 -12.32
CA THR A 73 12.23 32.87 -13.74
C THR A 73 10.86 33.45 -14.10
N SER A 74 9.90 33.47 -13.17
CA SER A 74 8.54 33.96 -13.44
C SER A 74 8.49 35.47 -13.65
N VAL A 75 7.65 35.90 -14.60
CA VAL A 75 7.22 37.30 -14.77
C VAL A 75 6.27 37.83 -13.67
N PHE A 76 5.94 37.02 -12.66
CA PHE A 76 5.13 37.48 -11.53
C PHE A 76 5.93 38.41 -10.60
N GLU A 77 5.29 39.53 -10.23
CA GLU A 77 5.79 40.51 -9.26
C GLU A 77 6.17 39.87 -7.90
N PRO A 78 7.22 40.35 -7.23
CA PRO A 78 7.64 39.82 -5.94
C PRO A 78 6.61 40.18 -4.85
N GLY A 79 6.11 39.16 -4.14
CA GLY A 79 5.15 39.35 -3.05
C GLY A 79 4.52 38.06 -2.56
N PHE A 80 3.67 38.17 -1.54
CA PHE A 80 3.00 37.02 -0.90
C PHE A 80 2.25 36.14 -1.90
N SER A 81 1.51 36.72 -2.85
CA SER A 81 0.75 35.99 -3.86
C SER A 81 1.63 35.10 -4.74
N LYS A 82 2.82 35.58 -5.13
CA LYS A 82 3.81 34.81 -5.90
C LYS A 82 4.31 33.61 -5.10
N VAL A 83 4.72 33.82 -3.85
CA VAL A 83 5.16 32.75 -2.94
C VAL A 83 4.04 31.71 -2.77
N LEU A 84 2.81 32.16 -2.51
CA LEU A 84 1.66 31.28 -2.31
C LEU A 84 1.35 30.42 -3.54
N ILE A 85 1.40 31.00 -4.75
CA ILE A 85 1.19 30.26 -6.01
C ILE A 85 2.21 29.13 -6.17
N TYR A 86 3.51 29.40 -5.96
CA TYR A 86 4.55 28.38 -6.14
C TYR A 86 4.58 27.33 -5.01
N VAL A 87 4.17 27.70 -3.79
CA VAL A 87 3.94 26.74 -2.69
C VAL A 87 2.74 25.83 -3.00
N LEU A 88 1.62 26.37 -3.47
CA LEU A 88 0.45 25.58 -3.87
C LEU A 88 0.76 24.66 -5.06
N PHE A 89 1.52 25.14 -6.05
CA PHE A 89 2.01 24.34 -7.16
C PHE A 89 2.85 23.14 -6.67
N PHE A 90 3.82 23.37 -5.78
CA PHE A 90 4.63 22.31 -5.19
C PHE A 90 3.76 21.23 -4.51
N PHE A 91 2.81 21.61 -3.66
CA PHE A 91 1.93 20.65 -3.00
C PHE A 91 0.99 19.91 -3.97
N PHE A 92 0.43 20.61 -4.96
CA PHE A 92 -0.45 20.00 -5.96
C PHE A 92 0.29 18.93 -6.79
N ILE A 93 1.46 19.25 -7.33
CA ILE A 93 2.29 18.31 -8.11
C ILE A 93 2.86 17.18 -7.22
N SER A 94 3.12 17.42 -5.94
CA SER A 94 3.59 16.39 -5.01
C SER A 94 2.49 15.43 -4.52
N THR A 95 1.21 15.82 -4.63
CA THR A 95 0.08 15.04 -4.07
C THR A 95 -0.03 13.61 -4.65
N PRO A 96 0.07 13.38 -5.97
CA PRO A 96 0.09 12.02 -6.52
C PRO A 96 1.25 11.17 -5.99
N ALA A 97 2.44 11.76 -5.81
CA ALA A 97 3.63 11.04 -5.35
C ALA A 97 3.46 10.47 -3.93
N VAL A 98 2.87 11.23 -3.00
CA VAL A 98 2.57 10.73 -1.65
C VAL A 98 1.43 9.70 -1.64
N CYS A 99 0.39 9.89 -2.47
CA CYS A 99 -0.76 8.98 -2.55
C CYS A 99 -0.42 7.61 -3.17
N MET A 100 0.53 7.54 -4.10
CA MET A 100 0.89 6.29 -4.81
C MET A 100 1.70 5.29 -3.96
N THR A 101 2.09 5.65 -2.74
CA THR A 101 2.95 4.86 -1.84
C THR A 101 2.30 3.61 -1.23
N HIS A 102 1.22 3.05 -1.79
CA HIS A 102 0.33 2.09 -1.10
C HIS A 102 0.08 0.73 -1.81
N GLN A 103 1.12 0.13 -2.41
CA GLN A 103 1.04 -1.28 -2.88
C GLN A 103 0.92 -2.26 -1.69
N ARG A 104 0.01 -3.23 -1.78
CA ARG A 104 -0.10 -4.30 -0.76
C ARG A 104 0.30 -5.64 -1.38
N MET A 105 0.77 -6.54 -0.54
CA MET A 105 1.10 -7.92 -0.92
C MET A 105 0.27 -8.86 -0.05
N ASN A 106 0.19 -10.12 -0.45
CA ASN A 106 -0.35 -11.20 0.34
C ASN A 106 0.77 -12.23 0.52
N PHE A 107 0.90 -12.73 1.74
CA PHE A 107 1.86 -13.75 2.11
C PHE A 107 1.08 -14.94 2.66
N ALA A 108 1.51 -16.15 2.34
CA ALA A 108 1.02 -17.37 2.97
C ALA A 108 2.21 -18.11 3.59
N TYR A 109 2.01 -18.56 4.81
CA TYR A 109 2.91 -19.40 5.58
C TYR A 109 2.19 -20.71 5.89
N ARG A 110 2.91 -21.82 5.81
CA ARG A 110 2.36 -23.17 6.01
C ARG A 110 3.42 -24.05 6.65
N PHE A 111 3.01 -24.93 7.55
CA PHE A 111 3.85 -25.94 8.18
C PHE A 111 3.31 -27.33 7.85
N THR A 112 4.22 -28.21 7.47
CA THR A 112 4.00 -29.63 7.15
C THR A 112 4.98 -30.49 7.96
N ALA A 113 4.98 -31.81 7.78
CA ALA A 113 5.95 -32.67 8.47
C ALA A 113 7.37 -32.46 7.95
N SER A 114 7.53 -32.15 6.65
CA SER A 114 8.82 -31.84 6.03
C SER A 114 9.35 -30.42 6.29
N GLY A 115 8.55 -29.51 6.88
CA GLY A 115 9.02 -28.19 7.32
C GLY A 115 8.08 -27.03 7.02
N ALA A 116 8.65 -25.82 6.97
CA ALA A 116 7.93 -24.57 6.75
C ALA A 116 8.00 -24.12 5.28
N GLU A 117 6.85 -23.78 4.71
CA GLU A 117 6.68 -23.21 3.37
C GLU A 117 6.27 -21.73 3.45
N PHE A 118 6.78 -20.92 2.53
CA PHE A 118 6.47 -19.50 2.39
C PHE A 118 6.15 -19.17 0.93
N CYS A 119 5.14 -18.33 0.72
CA CYS A 119 4.63 -17.93 -0.59
C CYS A 119 4.19 -16.46 -0.57
N GLU A 120 4.59 -15.67 -1.57
CA GLU A 120 4.12 -14.28 -1.74
C GLU A 120 3.41 -14.06 -3.08
N TRP A 121 2.35 -13.23 -3.09
CA TRP A 121 1.65 -12.81 -4.31
C TRP A 121 0.91 -11.48 -4.12
N LYS A 122 0.68 -10.77 -5.23
CA LYS A 122 0.07 -9.43 -5.26
C LYS A 122 -1.46 -9.46 -5.16
#